data_AF-A0A662BVF1-F1
#
_entry.id   AF-A0A662BVF1-F1
#
_cell.length_a   1.000
_cell.length_b   1.000
_cell.length_c   1.000
_cell.angle_alpha   90.00
_cell.angle_beta   90.00
_cell.angle_gamma   90.00
#
_symmetry.space_group_name_H-M   'P 1'
#
loop_
_entity.id
_entity.type
_entity.pdbx_description
1 polymer ?
#
loop_
_entity_poly.entity_id
_entity_poly.type
_entity_poly.pdbx_seq_one_letter_code
_entity_poly.pdbx_strand_id
1 'polypeptide(L)' 'MILERTKNEILVRLPSNIDLSELQDMIDYLKYKELTSNSKAKQKDADKLAEDTNALMWGEIKKQRNL' A
#
# COMPACT_ATOMS: atom_id res chain seq x y z
N MET A 1 -19.06 17.21 -7.16
CA MET A 1 -17.68 16.94 -6.71
C MET A 1 -16.82 18.07 -7.22
N ILE A 2 -16.11 18.77 -6.34
CA ILE A 2 -15.26 19.90 -6.72
C ILE A 2 -13.84 19.55 -6.29
N LEU A 3 -12.91 19.65 -7.24
CA LEU A 3 -11.50 19.44 -6.99
C LEU A 3 -10.81 20.80 -7.14
N GLU A 4 -10.31 21.31 -6.03
CA GLU A 4 -9.64 22.61 -5.96
C GLU A 4 -8.19 22.38 -5.57
N ARG A 5 -7.26 22.95 -6.35
CA ARG A 5 -5.83 22.92 -6.02
C ARG A 5 -5.44 24.28 -5.49
N THR A 6 -5.04 24.34 -4.22
CA THR A 6 -4.48 25.55 -3.60
C THR A 6 -2.95 25.53 -3.72
N LYS A 7 -2.27 26.50 -3.12
CA LYS A 7 -0.79 26.57 -3.16
C LYS A 7 -0.11 25.38 -2.48
N ASN A 8 -0.75 24.78 -1.47
CA ASN A 8 -0.11 23.79 -0.60
C ASN A 8 -0.84 22.45 -0.58
N GLU A 9 -2.11 22.39 -1.01
CA GLU A 9 -2.95 21.20 -0.86
C GLU A 9 -3.99 21.09 -1.97
N ILE A 10 -4.60 19.90 -2.06
CA ILE A 10 -5.71 19.63 -2.96
C ILE A 10 -6.95 19.41 -2.09
N LEU A 11 -7.95 20.28 -2.22
CA LEU A 11 -9.22 20.17 -1.53
C LEU A 11 -10.21 19.41 -2.41
N VAL A 12 -10.70 18.28 -1.92
CA VAL A 12 -11.69 17.44 -2.62
C VAL A 12 -13.01 17.55 -1.85
N ARG A 13 -14.03 18.16 -2.47
CA ARG A 13 -15.39 18.24 -1.89
C ARG A 13 -16.30 17.20 -2.50
N LEU A 14 -16.83 16.35 -1.63
CA LEU A 14 -17.68 15.21 -1.97
C LEU A 14 -19.07 15.41 -1.35
N PRO A 15 -20.15 15.01 -2.04
CA PRO A 15 -21.47 15.02 -1.45
C PRO A 15 -21.53 14.03 -0.27
N SER A 16 -22.29 14.39 0.78
CA SER A 16 -22.37 13.62 2.03
C SER A 16 -23.08 12.27 1.91
N ASN A 17 -23.56 11.91 0.71
CA ASN A 17 -24.24 10.66 0.43
C ASN A 17 -23.29 9.55 -0.09
N ILE A 18 -22.00 9.84 -0.23
CA ILE A 18 -20.99 8.86 -0.64
C ILE A 18 -20.59 7.99 0.55
N ASP A 19 -20.42 6.70 0.30
CA ASP A 19 -19.90 5.75 1.28
C ASP A 19 -18.47 6.13 1.69
N LEU A 20 -18.28 6.35 2.98
CA LEU A 20 -16.99 6.73 3.56
C LEU A 20 -15.97 5.59 3.51
N SER A 21 -16.42 4.35 3.38
CA SER A 21 -15.57 3.15 3.39
C SER A 21 -14.67 3.11 2.15
N GLU A 22 -15.25 3.26 0.96
CA GLU A 22 -14.49 3.33 -0.30
C GLU A 22 -13.59 4.57 -0.35
N LEU A 23 -14.02 5.67 0.29
CA LEU A 23 -13.24 6.89 0.36
C LEU A 23 -11.97 6.72 1.21
N GLN A 24 -12.08 5.96 2.30
CA GLN A 24 -10.94 5.65 3.16
C GLN A 24 -9.87 4.89 2.39
N ASP A 25 -10.27 3.88 1.60
CA ASP A 25 -9.34 3.11 0.75
C ASP A 25 -8.60 4.00 -0.26
N MET A 26 -9.30 4.97 -0.87
CA MET A 26 -8.69 5.92 -1.79
C MET A 26 -7.67 6.83 -1.09
N ILE A 27 -8.00 7.32 0.11
CA ILE A 27 -7.10 8.17 0.91
C ILE A 27 -5.86 7.38 1.32
N ASP A 28 -6.02 6.13 1.74
CA ASP A 28 -4.92 5.26 2.16
C ASP A 28 -3.97 4.97 0.99
N TYR A 29 -4.51 4.78 -0.23
CA TYR A 29 -3.69 4.65 -1.43
C TYR A 29 -2.89 5.91 -1.77
N LEU A 30 -3.51 7.09 -1.64
CA LEU A 30 -2.81 8.37 -1.86
C LEU A 30 -1.69 8.56 -0.83
N LYS A 31 -1.96 8.21 0.43
CA LYS A 31 -0.96 8.25 1.50
C LYS A 31 0.19 7.27 1.26
N TYR A 32 -0.11 6.05 0.79
CA TYR A 32 0.91 5.10 0.37
C TYR A 32 1.81 5.69 -0.73
N LYS A 33 1.24 6.32 -1.75
CA LYS A 33 2.01 6.98 -2.82
C LYS A 33 2.87 8.14 -2.32
N GLU A 34 2.36 8.91 -1.36
CA GLU A 34 3.11 10.01 -0.76
C GLU A 34 4.31 9.48 0.03
N LEU A 35 4.10 8.49 0.91
CA LEU A 35 5.15 7.89 1.73
C LEU A 35 6.20 7.16 0.88
N THR A 36 5.77 6.54 -0.23
CA THR A 36 6.68 5.84 -1.15
C THR A 36 7.29 6.73 -2.24
N SER A 37 6.92 8.01 -2.32
CA SER A 37 7.37 8.93 -3.37
C SER A 37 8.89 9.10 -3.44
N ASN A 38 9.57 9.03 -2.29
CA ASN A 38 11.03 9.11 -2.18
C ASN A 38 11.70 7.72 -2.13
N SER A 39 10.91 6.64 -2.17
CA SER A 39 11.44 5.29 -2.12
C SER A 39 12.09 4.93 -3.45
N LYS A 40 13.32 4.41 -3.38
CA LYS A 40 14.01 3.82 -4.55
C LYS A 40 13.69 2.34 -4.74
N ALA A 41 13.04 1.72 -3.76
CA ALA A 41 12.68 0.31 -3.79
C ALA A 41 11.57 0.09 -4.82
N LYS A 42 11.76 -0.91 -5.68
CA LYS A 42 10.76 -1.33 -6.65
C LYS A 42 9.87 -2.40 -6.04
N GLN A 43 8.68 -2.58 -6.61
CA GLN A 43 7.79 -3.69 -6.25
C GLN A 43 8.53 -5.04 -6.27
N LYS A 44 9.40 -5.24 -7.28
CA LYS A 44 10.25 -6.42 -7.41
C LYS A 44 11.16 -6.68 -6.20
N ASP A 45 11.62 -5.64 -5.50
CA ASP A 45 12.45 -5.79 -4.31
C ASP A 45 11.63 -6.29 -3.12
N ALA A 46 10.38 -5.81 -2.99
CA ALA A 46 9.44 -6.30 -2.00
C ALA A 46 8.99 -7.73 -2.29
N ASP A 47 8.71 -8.05 -3.56
CA ASP A 47 8.33 -9.40 -4.00
C ASP A 47 9.45 -10.40 -3.69
N LYS A 48 10.70 -10.04 -4.04
CA LYS A 48 11.87 -10.86 -3.74
C LYS A 48 12.04 -11.10 -2.24
N LEU A 49 11.86 -10.07 -1.42
CA LEU A 49 11.93 -10.21 0.03
C LEU A 49 10.85 -11.16 0.57
N ALA A 50 9.63 -11.08 0.05
CA ALA A 50 8.53 -11.94 0.44
C ALA A 50 8.78 -13.41 0.02
N GLU A 51 9.27 -13.63 -1.21
CA GLU A 51 9.65 -14.95 -1.70
C GLU A 51 10.78 -15.57 -0.87
N ASP A 52 11.86 -14.81 -0.62
CA ASP A 52 13.01 -15.28 0.16
C ASP A 52 12.58 -15.63 1.60
N THR A 53 11.76 -14.79 2.23
CA THR A 53 11.23 -15.03 3.58
C THR A 53 10.35 -16.27 3.63
N ASN A 54 9.44 -16.43 2.65
CA ASN A 54 8.59 -17.60 2.55
C ASN A 54 9.40 -18.87 2.32
N ALA A 55 10.41 -18.83 1.45
CA ALA A 55 11.26 -19.98 1.17
C ALA A 55 12.01 -20.43 2.43
N LEU A 56 12.54 -19.48 3.21
CA LEU A 56 13.19 -19.76 4.49
C LEU A 56 12.21 -20.37 5.50
N MET A 57 11.05 -19.74 5.69
CA MET A 57 10.02 -20.23 6.62
C MET A 57 9.56 -21.65 6.26
N TRP A 58 9.28 -21.92 4.98
CA TRP A 58 8.86 -23.24 4.52
C TRP A 58 9.98 -24.28 4.61
N GLY A 59 11.24 -23.88 4.39
CA GLY A 59 12.39 -24.75 4.61
C GLY A 59 12.48 -25.23 6.05
N GLU A 60 12.31 -24.32 7.02
CA GLU A 60 12.30 -24.67 8.44
C GLU A 60 11.11 -25.55 8.82
N ILE A 61 9.91 -25.27 8.29
CA ILE A 61 8.72 -26.10 8.52
C ILE A 61 8.92 -27.53 7.97
N LYS A 62 9.50 -27.67 6.78
CA LYS A 62 9.77 -28.99 6.19
C LYS A 62 10.79 -29.78 7.00
N LYS A 63 11.87 -29.14 7.44
CA LYS A 63 12.86 -29.76 8.35
C LYS A 63 12.23 -30.22 9.67
N GLN A 64 11.39 -29.38 10.28
CA GLN A 64 10.71 -29.74 11.53
C GLN A 64 9.72 -30.89 11.37
N ARG A 65 9.09 -31.00 10.20
CA ARG A 65 8.05 -32.01 9.93
C ARG A 65 8.57 -33.27 9.22
N ASN A 66 9.87 -33.36 8.96
CA ASN A 66 10.50 -34.48 8.25
C ASN A 66 9.82 -34.79 6.89
N LEU A 67 9.46 -33.73 6.17
CA LEU A 67 8.78 -33.75 4.87
C LEU A 67 9.75 -33.64 3.69
#